data_AF-A0A2N5Y107-F1
#
_entry.id   AF-A0A2N5Y107-F1
#
_cell.length_a   1.000
_cell.length_b   1.000
_cell.length_c   1.000
_cell.angle_alpha   90.00
_cell.angle_beta   90.00
_cell.angle_gamma   90.00
#
_symmetry.space_group_name_H-M   'P 1'
#
loop_
_entity.id
_entity.type
_entity.pdbx_description
1 polymer ?
#
loop_
_entity_poly.entity_id
_entity_poly.type
_entity_poly.pdbx_seq_one_letter_code
_entity_poly.pdbx_strand_id
1 'polypeptide(L)' 'MININTADAATLAAGLQGVGVARAEEIIRYREAYGVFSSPDELTDVKGIGQATLDRNRAVITLE' A
#
# COMPACT_ATOMS: atom_id res chain seq x y z
N MET A 1 3.67 10.13 -7.17
CA MET A 1 3.35 8.73 -7.44
C MET A 1 4.22 7.85 -6.57
N ILE A 2 3.68 6.76 -6.04
CA ILE A 2 4.32 5.83 -5.11
C ILE A 2 4.05 4.42 -5.58
N ASN A 3 5.13 3.69 -5.91
CA ASN A 3 5.00 2.31 -6.29
C ASN A 3 4.86 1.42 -5.04
N ILE A 4 3.70 0.79 -4.89
CA ILE A 4 3.39 -0.09 -3.75
C ILE A 4 4.12 -1.44 -3.79
N ASN A 5 4.70 -1.81 -4.93
CA ASN A 5 5.49 -3.02 -5.11
C ASN A 5 6.97 -2.86 -4.73
N THR A 6 7.49 -1.62 -4.70
CA THR A 6 8.93 -1.38 -4.49
C THR A 6 9.24 -0.40 -3.36
N ALA A 7 8.33 0.52 -3.02
CA ALA A 7 8.56 1.47 -1.95
C ALA A 7 8.79 0.77 -0.60
N ASP A 8 9.65 1.36 0.23
CA ASP A 8 9.89 0.93 1.61
C ASP A 8 8.79 1.44 2.56
N ALA A 9 8.82 0.96 3.81
CA ALA A 9 7.77 1.27 4.78
C ALA A 9 7.70 2.77 5.10
N ALA A 10 8.85 3.45 5.13
CA ALA A 10 8.93 4.88 5.39
C ALA A 10 8.30 5.70 4.26
N THR A 11 8.61 5.36 3.01
CA THR A 11 8.07 6.01 1.81
C THR A 11 6.56 5.80 1.70
N LEU A 12 6.09 4.58 1.94
CA LEU A 12 4.66 4.27 1.98
C LEU A 12 3.94 5.08 3.07
N ALA A 13 4.50 5.12 4.28
CA ALA A 13 3.88 5.84 5.40
C ALA A 13 3.89 7.36 5.23
N ALA A 14 4.93 7.91 4.59
CA ALA A 14 5.03 9.36 4.34
C ALA A 14 4.06 9.83 3.25
N GLY A 15 3.77 8.97 2.27
CA GLY A 15 3.07 9.38 1.07
C GLY A 15 1.65 8.85 0.89
N LEU A 16 1.22 7.89 1.71
CA LEU A 16 -0.16 7.39 1.70
C LEU A 16 -0.95 7.93 2.90
N GLN A 17 -2.04 8.64 2.63
CA GLN A 17 -2.94 9.18 3.64
C GLN A 17 -3.62 8.05 4.43
N GLY A 18 -3.51 8.09 5.75
CA GLY A 18 -4.10 7.08 6.63
C GLY A 18 -3.29 5.78 6.75
N VAL A 19 -2.11 5.71 6.12
CA VAL A 19 -1.16 4.61 6.25
C VAL A 19 0.00 5.08 7.13
N GLY A 20 0.03 4.63 8.39
CA GLY A 20 1.21 4.81 9.25
C GLY A 20 2.20 3.66 9.07
N VAL A 21 3.35 3.74 9.77
CA VAL A 21 4.43 2.73 9.69
C VAL A 21 3.92 1.30 9.82
N ALA A 22 3.06 1.01 10.82
CA ALA A 22 2.51 -0.33 11.02
C ALA A 22 1.70 -0.84 9.80
N ARG A 23 0.92 0.01 9.13
CA ARG A 23 0.17 -0.40 7.92
C ARG A 23 1.11 -0.54 6.72
N ALA A 24 2.11 0.33 6.61
CA ALA A 24 3.12 0.23 5.57
C ALA A 24 3.92 -1.09 5.66
N GLU A 25 4.25 -1.53 6.88
CA GLU A 25 4.86 -2.84 7.11
C GLU A 25 3.94 -4.00 6.70
N GLU A 26 2.63 -3.91 6.95
CA GLU A 26 1.68 -4.93 6.47
C GLU A 26 1.58 -4.97 4.93
N ILE A 27 1.71 -3.83 4.23
CA ILE A 27 1.79 -3.81 2.75
C ILE A 27 3.01 -4.60 2.27
N ILE A 28 4.17 -4.37 2.89
CA ILE A 28 5.40 -5.09 2.54
C ILE A 28 5.26 -6.58 2.82
N ARG A 29 4.76 -6.93 4.01
CA ARG A 29 4.53 -8.33 4.40
C ARG A 29 3.57 -9.02 3.43
N TYR A 30 2.51 -8.33 3.00
CA TYR A 30 1.57 -8.89 2.04
C TYR A 30 2.25 -9.21 0.71
N ARG A 31 3.00 -8.25 0.13
CA ARG A 31 3.66 -8.50 -1.16
C ARG A 31 4.80 -9.55 -1.09
N GLU A 32 5.42 -9.69 0.07
CA GLU A 32 6.42 -10.75 0.33
C GLU A 32 5.76 -12.14 0.45
N ALA A 33 4.57 -12.23 1.03
CA ALA A 33 3.87 -13.49 1.25
C ALA A 33 3.05 -13.97 0.03
N TYR A 34 2.43 -13.03 -0.70
CA TYR A 34 1.46 -13.32 -1.76
C TYR A 34 1.96 -12.92 -3.15
N GLY A 35 3.10 -12.24 -3.25
CA GLY A 35 3.63 -11.67 -4.48
C GLY A 35 3.22 -10.21 -4.67
N VAL A 36 3.74 -9.59 -5.73
CA VAL A 36 3.49 -8.18 -6.05
C VAL A 36 2.00 -7.91 -6.33
N PHE A 37 1.56 -6.69 -6.02
CA PHE A 37 0.22 -6.24 -6.34
C PHE A 37 0.03 -6.08 -7.85
N SER A 38 -1.05 -6.66 -8.38
CA SER A 38 -1.44 -6.54 -9.79
C SER A 38 -2.47 -5.44 -10.02
N SER A 39 -3.10 -4.96 -8.95
CA SER A 39 -4.03 -3.82 -8.93
C SER A 39 -3.90 -3.05 -7.62
N PRO A 40 -4.10 -1.72 -7.59
CA PRO A 40 -4.24 -0.99 -6.33
C PRO A 40 -5.39 -1.53 -5.45
N ASP A 41 -6.39 -2.17 -6.04
CA ASP A 41 -7.54 -2.72 -5.31
C ASP A 41 -7.15 -3.83 -4.33
N GLU A 42 -6.09 -4.59 -4.62
CA GLU A 42 -5.57 -5.66 -3.75
C GLU A 42 -5.04 -5.13 -2.41
N LEU A 43 -4.80 -3.82 -2.28
CA LEU A 43 -4.48 -3.20 -1.00
C LEU A 43 -5.59 -3.38 0.04
N THR A 44 -6.85 -3.61 -0.35
CA THR A 44 -7.93 -3.88 0.61
C THR A 44 -7.81 -5.23 1.31
N ASP A 45 -6.99 -6.14 0.77
CA ASP A 45 -6.69 -7.44 1.40
C ASP A 45 -5.60 -7.31 2.48
N VAL A 46 -4.91 -6.17 2.52
CA VAL A 46 -3.89 -5.87 3.54
C VAL A 46 -4.58 -5.49 4.85
N LYS A 47 -4.22 -6.19 5.93
CA LYS A 47 -4.77 -5.96 7.26
C LYS A 47 -4.65 -4.49 7.67
N GLY A 48 -5.80 -3.87 7.95
CA GLY A 48 -5.87 -2.47 8.40
C GLY A 48 -5.92 -1.43 7.28
N ILE A 49 -5.98 -1.86 6.02
CA ILE A 49 -6.28 -1.01 4.87
C ILE A 49 -7.68 -1.37 4.36
N GLY A 50 -8.62 -0.45 4.52
CA GLY A 50 -9.98 -0.60 4.00
C GLY A 50 -10.21 0.29 2.77
N GLN A 51 -11.38 0.14 2.15
CA GLN A 51 -11.79 0.89 0.95
C GLN A 51 -11.56 2.40 1.08
N ALA A 52 -11.93 3.00 2.22
CA ALA A 52 -11.75 4.43 2.45
C ALA A 52 -10.28 4.87 2.44
N THR A 53 -9.34 4.01 2.87
CA THR A 53 -7.90 4.30 2.78
C THR A 53 -7.43 4.17 1.35
N LEU A 54 -7.87 3.14 0.62
CA LEU A 54 -7.54 2.99 -0.79
C LEU A 54 -8.01 4.19 -1.61
N ASP A 55 -9.28 4.59 -1.49
CA ASP A 55 -9.88 5.65 -2.31
C ASP A 55 -9.19 7.00 -2.13
N ARG A 56 -8.73 7.32 -0.91
CA ARG A 56 -7.94 8.53 -0.62
C ARG A 56 -6.57 8.55 -1.30
N ASN A 57 -6.05 7.39 -1.69
CA ASN A 57 -4.68 7.24 -2.20
C ASN A 57 -4.60 6.80 -3.66
N ARG A 58 -5.72 6.45 -4.32
CA ARG A 58 -5.73 5.99 -5.73
C ARG A 58 -4.95 6.90 -6.67
N ALA A 59 -5.06 8.21 -6.49
CA ALA A 59 -4.40 9.20 -7.35
C ALA A 59 -2.86 9.20 -7.23
N VAL A 60 -2.30 8.61 -6.18
CA VAL A 60 -0.85 8.61 -5.93
C VAL A 60 -0.21 7.23 -6.03
N ILE A 61 -0.98 6.15 -6.14
CA ILE A 61 -0.48 4.76 -6.21
C ILE A 61 -0.08 4.40 -7.65
N THR A 62 1.04 3.69 -7.81
CA THR A 62 1.48 3.04 -9.05
C THR A 62 1.95 1.60 -8.80
N LEU A 63 2.12 0.82 -9.86
CA LEU A 63 2.58 -0.58 -9.81
C LEU A 63 3.92 -0.83 -10.52
N GLU A 64 4.46 0.16 -11.23
CA GLU A 64 5.60 0.08 -12.18
C GLU A 64 6.94 -0.27 -11.55
#